data_AF-A0A257E8P5-F1
#
_entry.id   AF-A0A257E8P5-F1
#
_cell.length_a   1.000
_cell.length_b   1.000
_cell.length_c   1.000
_cell.angle_alpha   90.00
_cell.angle_beta   90.00
_cell.angle_gamma   90.00
#
_symmetry.space_group_name_H-M   'P 1'
#
loop_
_entity.id
_entity.type
_entity.pdbx_description
1 polymer ?
#
loop_
_entity_poly.entity_id
_entity_poly.type
_entity_poly.pdbx_seq_one_letter_code
_entity_poly.pdbx_strand_id
1 'polypeptide(L)'
;MTSPKIDRLPEIPREQMTDAQRAAVDELVSGPRGKLSGPFVPLMRSPELMRRLQKVGEYLRYDNTVGLHNSEFAVLVVARHWSQPVEWHIHKPIAMKAGVSEETCDAIAEGRRPPNMTAQETVVYDFLQELLHNQSVSDVTWAAAQQMFGDQGVIDMTAHCGYYSLLAMVMNTTRRSLPDNAAPGIAPFPQ
;
A
#
# COMPACT_ATOMS: atom_id res chain seq x y z
N MET A 1 -16.66 -20.16 -18.29
CA MET A 1 -15.32 -20.62 -17.90
C MET A 1 -14.47 -19.38 -17.65
N THR A 2 -14.12 -19.09 -16.40
CA THR A 2 -13.20 -17.98 -16.08
C THR A 2 -11.81 -18.36 -16.57
N SER A 3 -11.18 -17.53 -17.40
CA SER A 3 -9.78 -17.73 -17.78
C SER A 3 -8.91 -17.91 -16.53
N PRO A 4 -7.89 -18.79 -16.56
CA PRO A 4 -6.95 -18.90 -15.45
C PRO A 4 -6.34 -17.51 -15.17
N LYS A 5 -6.25 -17.12 -13.89
CA LYS A 5 -5.61 -15.86 -13.50
C LYS A 5 -4.12 -15.96 -13.86
N ILE A 6 -3.71 -15.28 -14.92
CA ILE A 6 -2.32 -15.24 -15.38
C ILE A 6 -1.59 -14.14 -14.62
N ASP A 7 -0.71 -14.52 -13.69
CA ASP A 7 0.34 -13.62 -13.19
C ASP A 7 1.34 -13.39 -14.34
N ARG A 8 1.44 -12.15 -14.82
CA ARG A 8 2.26 -11.80 -15.99
C ARG A 8 3.75 -11.84 -15.69
N LEU A 9 4.12 -11.63 -14.43
CA LEU A 9 5.51 -11.52 -13.99
C LEU A 9 5.70 -12.28 -12.67
N PRO A 10 5.59 -13.62 -12.69
CA PRO A 10 5.73 -14.46 -11.50
C PRO A 10 7.15 -14.38 -10.93
N GLU A 11 7.36 -14.95 -9.74
CA GLU A 11 8.67 -15.00 -9.12
C GLU A 11 9.70 -15.69 -10.02
N ILE A 12 10.89 -15.08 -10.16
CA ILE A 12 12.00 -15.68 -10.89
C ILE A 12 12.72 -16.61 -9.90
N PRO A 13 12.89 -17.91 -10.20
CA PRO A 13 13.65 -18.82 -9.34
C PRO A 13 15.06 -18.28 -9.08
N ARG A 14 15.56 -18.47 -7.86
CA ARG A 14 16.82 -17.85 -7.38
C ARG A 14 18.02 -18.19 -8.27
N GLU A 15 18.06 -19.40 -8.80
CA GLU A 15 19.08 -19.91 -9.73
C GLU A 15 19.03 -19.25 -11.12
N GLN A 16 17.89 -18.66 -11.49
CA GLN A 16 17.70 -17.95 -12.76
C GLN A 16 17.83 -16.43 -12.63
N MET A 17 18.00 -15.93 -11.41
CA MET A 17 18.22 -14.51 -11.17
C MET A 17 19.59 -14.07 -11.73
N THR A 18 19.68 -12.82 -12.16
CA THR A 18 20.97 -12.14 -12.36
C THR A 18 21.63 -11.80 -11.02
N ASP A 19 22.91 -11.43 -11.02
CA ASP A 19 23.59 -10.98 -9.79
C ASP A 19 22.91 -9.75 -9.17
N ALA A 20 22.50 -8.79 -10.00
CA ALA A 20 21.79 -7.59 -9.55
C ALA A 20 20.43 -7.93 -8.91
N GLN A 21 19.69 -8.88 -9.49
CA GLN A 21 18.44 -9.38 -8.92
C GLN A 21 18.64 -10.07 -7.58
N ARG A 22 19.63 -10.98 -7.49
CA ARG A 22 19.97 -11.65 -6.22
C ARG A 22 20.33 -10.64 -5.14
N ALA A 23 21.20 -9.68 -5.46
CA ALA A 23 21.61 -8.66 -4.51
C ALA A 23 20.43 -7.81 -3.99
N ALA A 24 19.51 -7.40 -4.88
CA ALA A 24 18.32 -6.65 -4.49
C ALA A 24 17.35 -7.48 -3.62
N VAL A 25 17.17 -8.76 -3.94
CA VAL A 25 16.35 -9.68 -3.13
C VAL A 25 16.99 -9.93 -1.76
N ASP A 26 18.29 -10.14 -1.71
CA ASP A 26 19.02 -10.38 -0.45
C ASP A 26 18.98 -9.15 0.47
N GLU A 27 19.09 -7.95 -0.09
CA GLU A 27 18.89 -6.71 0.67
C GLU A 27 17.45 -6.60 1.22
N LEU A 28 16.44 -6.88 0.41
CA LEU A 28 15.04 -6.86 0.84
C LEU A 28 14.79 -7.83 2.00
N VAL A 29 15.29 -9.07 1.86
CA VAL A 29 15.06 -10.18 2.80
C VAL A 29 15.83 -9.98 4.11
N SER A 30 17.04 -9.42 4.05
CA SER A 30 17.83 -9.11 5.26
C SER A 30 17.32 -7.89 6.03
N GLY A 31 16.51 -7.04 5.39
CA GLY A 31 15.84 -5.91 6.02
C GLY A 31 14.56 -6.30 6.79
N PRO A 32 13.84 -5.31 7.36
CA PRO A 32 12.70 -5.53 8.24
C PRO A 32 11.48 -6.21 7.58
N ARG A 33 11.47 -6.33 6.23
CA ARG A 33 10.42 -7.04 5.49
C ARG A 33 10.58 -8.56 5.54
N GLY A 34 11.80 -9.08 5.68
CA GLY A 34 12.08 -10.50 5.90
C GLY A 34 11.79 -11.47 4.76
N LYS A 35 11.08 -11.06 3.69
CA LYS A 35 10.71 -11.94 2.57
C LYS A 35 10.45 -11.19 1.27
N LEU A 36 10.69 -11.88 0.14
CA LEU A 36 10.22 -11.45 -1.18
C LEU A 36 8.71 -11.74 -1.29
N SER A 37 7.89 -10.70 -1.39
CA SER A 37 6.43 -10.86 -1.51
C SER A 37 5.75 -9.63 -2.12
N GLY A 38 4.48 -9.80 -2.48
CA GLY A 38 3.63 -8.74 -3.03
C GLY A 38 4.27 -8.03 -4.23
N PRO A 39 4.42 -6.69 -4.19
CA PRO A 39 4.91 -5.91 -5.32
C PRO A 39 6.41 -6.13 -5.60
N PHE A 40 7.17 -6.64 -4.64
CA PHE A 40 8.61 -6.86 -4.83
C PHE A 40 8.91 -8.03 -5.79
N VAL A 41 7.97 -8.96 -5.94
CA VAL A 41 8.06 -10.08 -6.89
C VAL A 41 8.20 -9.59 -8.35
N PRO A 42 7.30 -8.73 -8.88
CA PRO A 42 7.50 -8.15 -10.20
C PRO A 42 8.64 -7.11 -10.23
N LEU A 43 8.82 -6.30 -9.18
CA LEU A 43 9.85 -5.25 -9.14
C LEU A 43 11.28 -5.77 -9.28
N MET A 44 11.56 -7.04 -8.93
CA MET A 44 12.90 -7.62 -9.12
C MET A 44 13.39 -7.54 -10.58
N ARG A 45 12.49 -7.40 -11.56
CA ARG A 45 12.87 -7.18 -12.97
C ARG A 45 13.55 -5.82 -13.22
N SER A 46 13.46 -4.90 -12.26
CA SER A 46 14.17 -3.62 -12.21
C SER A 46 14.87 -3.50 -10.85
N PRO A 47 16.04 -4.15 -10.64
CA PRO A 47 16.64 -4.32 -9.32
C PRO A 47 16.99 -3.00 -8.63
N GLU A 48 17.55 -2.02 -9.35
CA GLU A 48 17.89 -0.72 -8.76
C GLU A 48 16.64 0.08 -8.35
N LEU A 49 15.57 0.01 -9.14
CA LEU A 49 14.28 0.60 -8.76
C LEU A 49 13.72 -0.09 -7.52
N MET A 50 13.74 -1.43 -7.49
CA MET A 50 13.29 -2.24 -6.36
C MET A 50 14.00 -1.84 -5.07
N ARG A 51 15.33 -1.69 -5.09
CA ARG A 51 16.13 -1.28 -3.93
C ARG A 51 15.71 0.11 -3.42
N ARG A 52 15.54 1.07 -4.32
CA ARG A 52 15.12 2.44 -3.94
C ARG A 52 13.70 2.47 -3.37
N LEU A 53 12.76 1.77 -4.01
CA LEU A 53 11.39 1.66 -3.51
C LEU A 53 11.33 0.90 -2.18
N GLN A 54 12.18 -0.12 -1.98
CA GLN A 54 12.31 -0.81 -0.70
C GLN A 54 12.66 0.18 0.42
N LYS A 55 13.62 1.09 0.20
CA LYS A 55 14.01 2.11 1.19
C LYS A 55 12.90 3.11 1.46
N VAL A 56 12.23 3.61 0.42
CA VAL A 56 11.07 4.49 0.58
C VAL A 56 9.99 3.82 1.42
N GLY A 57 9.61 2.59 1.09
CA GLY A 57 8.60 1.88 1.86
C GLY A 57 9.06 1.36 3.22
N GLU A 58 10.37 1.31 3.48
CA GLU A 58 10.90 1.02 4.83
C GLU A 58 10.58 2.20 5.73
N TYR A 59 11.01 3.40 5.33
CA TYR A 59 10.67 4.64 6.02
C TYR A 59 9.15 4.82 6.20
N LEU A 60 8.38 4.75 5.11
CA LEU A 60 6.93 5.00 5.15
C LEU A 60 6.11 3.96 5.94
N ARG A 61 6.70 2.80 6.25
CA ARG A 61 6.04 1.73 7.01
C ARG A 61 6.48 1.67 8.46
N TYR A 62 7.75 1.94 8.75
CA TYR A 62 8.32 1.75 10.09
C TYR A 62 8.65 3.06 10.80
N ASP A 63 8.95 4.13 10.05
CA ASP A 63 9.41 5.43 10.57
C ASP A 63 8.46 6.59 10.22
N ASN A 64 7.27 6.30 9.71
CA ASN A 64 6.30 7.29 9.26
C ASN A 64 5.79 8.15 10.43
N THR A 65 5.86 9.46 10.28
CA THR A 65 5.54 10.41 11.36
C THR A 65 4.06 10.50 11.72
N VAL A 66 3.15 10.02 10.86
CA VAL A 66 1.72 9.99 11.22
C VAL A 66 1.35 8.82 12.15
N GLY A 67 2.30 7.92 12.41
CA GLY A 67 2.12 6.77 13.31
C GLY A 67 1.49 5.55 12.62
N LEU A 68 1.74 4.39 13.23
CA LEU A 68 1.38 3.09 12.63
C LEU A 68 -0.12 2.97 12.33
N HIS A 69 -0.98 3.34 13.28
CA HIS A 69 -2.44 3.31 13.11
C HIS A 69 -2.90 4.06 11.85
N ASN A 70 -2.52 5.35 11.73
CA ASN A 70 -2.93 6.21 10.62
C ASN A 70 -2.29 5.79 9.29
N SER A 71 -1.04 5.35 9.31
CA SER A 71 -0.37 4.87 8.10
C SER A 71 -1.02 3.59 7.57
N GLU A 72 -1.40 2.64 8.42
CA GLU A 72 -2.07 1.41 7.99
C GLU A 72 -3.51 1.66 7.55
N PHE A 73 -4.23 2.59 8.22
CA PHE A 73 -5.51 3.12 7.73
C PHE A 73 -5.36 3.73 6.32
N ALA A 74 -4.34 4.57 6.10
CA ALA A 74 -4.05 5.18 4.81
C ALA A 74 -3.80 4.14 3.71
N VAL A 75 -3.03 3.07 4.01
CA VAL A 75 -2.84 1.97 3.04
C VAL A 75 -4.17 1.35 2.62
N LEU A 76 -5.10 1.12 3.55
CA LEU A 76 -6.40 0.54 3.21
C LEU A 76 -7.22 1.44 2.28
N VAL A 77 -7.22 2.75 2.51
CA VAL A 77 -7.89 3.72 1.64
C VAL A 77 -7.31 3.67 0.22
N VAL A 78 -5.97 3.70 0.10
CA VAL A 78 -5.28 3.64 -1.20
C VAL A 78 -5.50 2.29 -1.89
N ALA A 79 -5.37 1.18 -1.16
CA ALA A 79 -5.58 -0.18 -1.68
C ALA A 79 -7.01 -0.34 -2.22
N ARG A 80 -8.01 0.20 -1.52
CA ARG A 80 -9.38 0.21 -2.03
C ARG A 80 -9.51 1.05 -3.30
N HIS A 81 -8.95 2.27 -3.33
CA HIS A 81 -9.01 3.14 -4.50
C HIS A 81 -8.50 2.44 -5.76
N TRP A 82 -7.38 1.72 -5.64
CA TRP A 82 -6.79 0.96 -6.74
C TRP A 82 -7.34 -0.45 -6.94
N SER A 83 -8.34 -0.86 -6.15
CA SER A 83 -8.87 -2.24 -6.13
C SER A 83 -7.76 -3.30 -6.01
N GLN A 84 -6.82 -3.08 -5.07
CA GLN A 84 -5.59 -3.86 -4.96
C GLN A 84 -5.66 -4.88 -3.79
N PRO A 85 -6.01 -6.15 -4.06
CA PRO A 85 -6.29 -7.12 -3.01
C PRO A 85 -5.04 -7.60 -2.26
N VAL A 86 -3.84 -7.52 -2.86
CA VAL A 86 -2.60 -7.95 -2.19
C VAL A 86 -2.24 -6.98 -1.07
N GLU A 87 -2.35 -5.68 -1.33
CA GLU A 87 -2.14 -4.66 -0.28
C GLU A 87 -3.18 -4.80 0.81
N TRP A 88 -4.45 -4.92 0.42
CA TRP A 88 -5.55 -5.11 1.37
C TRP A 88 -5.31 -6.31 2.29
N HIS A 89 -4.95 -7.47 1.72
CA HIS A 89 -4.68 -8.70 2.46
C HIS A 89 -3.52 -8.56 3.45
N ILE A 90 -2.45 -7.87 3.06
CA ILE A 90 -1.27 -7.66 3.91
C ILE A 90 -1.58 -6.67 5.04
N HIS A 91 -2.29 -5.59 4.73
CA HIS A 91 -2.40 -4.44 5.62
C HIS A 91 -3.65 -4.46 6.51
N LYS A 92 -4.78 -5.05 6.11
CA LYS A 92 -5.98 -5.12 6.98
C LYS A 92 -5.68 -5.73 8.35
N PRO A 93 -4.98 -6.89 8.47
CA PRO A 93 -4.64 -7.45 9.78
C PRO A 93 -3.73 -6.54 10.62
N ILE A 94 -2.84 -5.76 9.98
CA ILE A 94 -1.92 -4.85 10.66
C ILE A 94 -2.68 -3.62 11.16
N ALA A 95 -3.53 -3.03 10.30
CA ALA A 95 -4.42 -1.93 10.64
C ALA A 95 -5.31 -2.29 11.85
N MET A 96 -5.95 -3.46 11.82
CA MET A 96 -6.79 -3.94 12.94
C MET A 96 -5.98 -4.10 14.22
N LYS A 97 -4.77 -4.68 14.14
CA LYS A 97 -3.87 -4.81 15.29
C LYS A 97 -3.41 -3.44 15.83
N ALA A 98 -3.26 -2.46 14.95
CA ALA A 98 -2.94 -1.07 15.30
C ALA A 98 -4.17 -0.26 15.77
N GLY A 99 -5.36 -0.86 15.82
CA GLY A 99 -6.57 -0.28 16.40
C GLY A 99 -7.59 0.29 15.41
N VAL A 100 -7.40 0.11 14.09
CA VAL A 100 -8.45 0.45 13.11
C VAL A 100 -9.61 -0.51 13.30
N SER A 101 -10.83 0.01 13.47
CA SER A 101 -12.00 -0.83 13.76
C SER A 101 -12.38 -1.72 12.56
N GLU A 102 -13.03 -2.85 12.84
CA GLU A 102 -13.56 -3.72 11.79
C GLU A 102 -14.62 -3.00 10.95
N GLU A 103 -15.52 -2.23 11.59
CA GLU A 103 -16.52 -1.39 10.91
C GLU A 103 -15.87 -0.40 9.93
N THR A 104 -14.75 0.22 10.33
CA THR A 104 -13.97 1.11 9.47
C THR A 104 -13.37 0.35 8.30
N CYS A 105 -12.74 -0.80 8.54
CA CYS A 105 -12.19 -1.64 7.49
C CYS A 105 -13.25 -2.07 6.48
N ASP A 106 -14.45 -2.43 6.95
CA ASP A 106 -15.53 -2.91 6.09
C ASP A 106 -16.17 -1.76 5.29
N ALA A 107 -16.33 -0.57 5.88
CA ALA A 107 -16.76 0.61 5.15
C ALA A 107 -15.78 0.98 4.03
N ILE A 108 -14.47 0.98 4.30
CA ILE A 108 -13.45 1.17 3.26
C ILE A 108 -13.54 0.04 2.23
N ALA A 109 -13.68 -1.21 2.66
CA ALA A 109 -13.80 -2.36 1.75
C ALA A 109 -14.99 -2.23 0.80
N GLU A 110 -16.06 -1.53 1.18
CA GLU A 110 -17.23 -1.25 0.35
C GLU A 110 -17.10 0.01 -0.50
N GLY A 111 -16.03 0.79 -0.32
CA GLY A 111 -15.83 2.09 -0.97
C GLY A 111 -16.68 3.20 -0.36
N ARG A 112 -17.14 3.03 0.89
CA ARG A 112 -17.89 4.03 1.63
C ARG A 112 -16.97 4.81 2.57
N ARG A 113 -17.34 6.05 2.88
CA ARG A 113 -16.76 6.77 4.01
C ARG A 113 -17.09 6.01 5.31
N PRO A 114 -16.09 5.71 6.16
CA PRO A 114 -16.37 5.09 7.45
C PRO A 114 -17.20 6.02 8.36
N PRO A 115 -18.22 5.49 9.06
CA PRO A 115 -19.16 6.32 9.82
C PRO A 115 -18.58 6.85 11.14
N ASN A 116 -17.68 6.10 11.78
CA ASN A 116 -17.19 6.35 13.15
C ASN A 116 -15.67 6.57 13.19
N MET A 117 -15.15 7.44 12.32
CA MET A 117 -13.73 7.78 12.30
C MET A 117 -13.34 8.63 13.50
N THR A 118 -12.15 8.37 14.04
CA THR A 118 -11.46 9.31 14.91
C THR A 118 -11.15 10.63 14.17
N ALA A 119 -10.78 11.67 14.92
CA ALA A 119 -10.35 12.93 14.32
C ALA A 119 -9.12 12.74 13.40
N GLN A 120 -8.19 11.86 13.76
CA GLN A 120 -7.00 11.55 12.96
C GLN A 120 -7.37 10.80 11.67
N GLU A 121 -8.17 9.73 11.77
CA GLU A 121 -8.65 8.99 10.59
C GLU A 121 -9.44 9.89 9.64
N THR A 122 -10.26 10.82 10.17
CA THR A 122 -11.02 11.79 9.37
C THR A 122 -10.10 12.67 8.53
N VAL A 123 -9.07 13.27 9.15
CA VAL A 123 -8.09 14.11 8.45
C VAL A 123 -7.33 13.32 7.40
N VAL A 124 -6.87 12.11 7.74
CA VAL A 124 -6.15 11.24 6.79
C VAL A 124 -7.07 10.85 5.62
N TYR A 125 -8.32 10.46 5.89
CA TYR A 125 -9.27 10.07 4.86
C TYR A 125 -9.57 11.22 3.91
N ASP A 126 -9.88 12.41 4.43
CA ASP A 126 -10.19 13.58 3.61
C ASP A 126 -8.99 14.01 2.75
N PHE A 127 -7.80 14.01 3.33
CA PHE A 127 -6.55 14.30 2.62
C PHE A 127 -6.32 13.33 1.45
N LEU A 128 -6.43 12.02 1.71
CA LEU A 128 -6.21 11.00 0.67
C LEU A 128 -7.30 11.01 -0.40
N GLN A 129 -8.56 11.22 -0.01
CA GLN A 129 -9.67 11.30 -0.96
C GLN A 129 -9.50 12.48 -1.91
N GLU A 130 -9.18 13.66 -1.40
CA GLU A 130 -8.90 14.82 -2.26
C GLU A 130 -7.67 14.57 -3.14
N LEU A 131 -6.56 14.09 -2.56
CA LEU A 131 -5.34 13.85 -3.33
C LEU A 131 -5.55 12.84 -4.47
N LEU A 132 -6.27 11.75 -4.22
CA LEU A 132 -6.53 10.71 -5.22
C LEU A 132 -7.52 11.14 -6.32
N HIS A 133 -8.56 11.92 -5.98
CA HIS A 133 -9.62 12.28 -6.94
C HIS A 133 -9.40 13.64 -7.60
N ASN A 134 -8.91 14.62 -6.84
CA ASN A 134 -8.73 16.00 -7.29
C ASN A 134 -7.29 16.28 -7.71
N GLN A 135 -6.35 15.36 -7.47
CA GLN A 135 -4.92 15.49 -7.79
C GLN A 135 -4.25 16.65 -7.02
N SER A 136 -4.92 17.14 -5.97
CA SER A 136 -4.47 18.18 -5.06
C SER A 136 -5.34 18.14 -3.81
N VAL A 137 -4.89 18.78 -2.74
CA VAL A 137 -5.69 19.04 -1.54
C VAL A 137 -6.08 20.51 -1.47
N SER A 138 -7.23 20.79 -0.87
CA SER A 138 -7.72 22.14 -0.58
C SER A 138 -6.96 22.77 0.60
N ASP A 139 -7.00 24.11 0.72
CA ASP A 139 -6.37 24.82 1.84
C ASP A 139 -6.94 24.39 3.21
N VAL A 140 -8.24 24.04 3.27
CA VAL A 140 -8.90 23.57 4.49
C VAL A 140 -8.33 22.21 4.90
N THR A 141 -8.24 21.28 3.95
CA THR A 141 -7.71 19.92 4.19
C THR A 141 -6.21 19.96 4.48
N TRP A 142 -5.45 20.82 3.80
CA TRP A 142 -4.05 21.09 4.09
C TRP A 142 -3.87 21.61 5.53
N ALA A 143 -4.60 22.65 5.92
CA ALA A 143 -4.47 23.25 7.25
C ALA A 143 -4.82 22.26 8.37
N ALA A 144 -5.86 21.43 8.19
CA ALA A 144 -6.22 20.39 9.14
C ALA A 144 -5.10 19.33 9.29
N ALA A 145 -4.53 18.88 8.18
CA ALA A 145 -3.42 17.93 8.17
C ALA A 145 -2.16 18.52 8.81
N GLN A 146 -1.79 19.75 8.46
CA GLN A 146 -0.64 20.45 9.04
C GLN A 146 -0.82 20.67 10.55
N GLN A 147 -2.00 21.10 11.00
CA GLN A 147 -2.26 21.29 12.42
C GLN A 147 -2.12 19.98 13.21
N MET A 148 -2.50 18.86 12.61
CA MET A 148 -2.52 17.56 13.28
C MET A 148 -1.18 16.83 13.25
N PHE A 149 -0.45 16.90 12.12
CA PHE A 149 0.74 16.09 11.88
C PHE A 149 2.00 16.90 11.54
N GLY A 150 1.88 18.23 11.47
CA GLY A 150 2.96 19.13 11.04
C GLY A 150 3.34 18.96 9.57
N ASP A 151 4.29 19.77 9.11
CA ASP A 151 4.73 19.77 7.71
C ASP A 151 5.30 18.41 7.28
N GLN A 152 6.06 17.75 8.15
CA GLN A 152 6.62 16.43 7.86
C GLN A 152 5.53 15.37 7.68
N GLY A 153 4.50 15.36 8.55
CA GLY A 153 3.40 14.43 8.41
C GLY A 153 2.59 14.62 7.13
N VAL A 154 2.42 15.87 6.67
CA VAL A 154 1.78 16.17 5.39
C VAL A 154 2.58 15.60 4.21
N ILE A 155 3.91 15.77 4.23
CA ILE A 155 4.79 15.19 3.21
C ILE A 155 4.77 13.66 3.27
N ASP A 156 4.84 13.08 4.47
CA ASP A 156 4.80 11.63 4.66
C ASP A 156 3.48 11.03 4.14
N MET A 157 2.32 11.65 4.40
CA MET A 157 1.03 11.20 3.86
C MET A 157 0.97 11.30 2.34
N THR A 158 1.49 12.39 1.77
CA THR A 158 1.55 12.58 0.32
C THR A 158 2.42 11.50 -0.33
N ALA A 159 3.62 11.27 0.22
CA ALA A 159 4.54 10.24 -0.24
C ALA A 159 3.96 8.83 -0.03
N HIS A 160 3.27 8.59 1.07
CA HIS A 160 2.58 7.33 1.36
C HIS A 160 1.50 7.03 0.32
N CYS A 161 0.64 8.00 0.02
CA CYS A 161 -0.37 7.89 -1.03
C CYS A 161 0.26 7.53 -2.38
N GLY A 162 1.30 8.28 -2.79
CA GLY A 162 2.00 8.04 -4.05
C GLY A 162 2.71 6.68 -4.09
N TYR A 163 3.36 6.28 -3.00
CA TYR A 163 4.11 5.02 -2.90
C TYR A 163 3.19 3.81 -3.00
N TYR A 164 2.11 3.73 -2.20
CA TYR A 164 1.17 2.61 -2.29
C TYR A 164 0.38 2.63 -3.60
N SER A 165 0.08 3.81 -4.15
CA SER A 165 -0.47 3.90 -5.51
C SER A 165 0.48 3.30 -6.55
N LEU A 166 1.78 3.57 -6.46
CA LEU A 166 2.78 2.99 -7.36
C LEU A 166 2.84 1.47 -7.23
N LEU A 167 2.88 0.94 -6.01
CA LEU A 167 2.89 -0.50 -5.78
C LEU A 167 1.62 -1.16 -6.31
N ALA A 168 0.46 -0.53 -6.08
CA ALA A 168 -0.82 -0.97 -6.60
C ALA A 168 -0.85 -0.99 -8.14
N MET A 169 -0.33 0.07 -8.78
CA MET A 169 -0.17 0.13 -10.23
C MET A 169 0.69 -1.02 -10.74
N VAL A 170 1.85 -1.26 -10.14
CA VAL A 170 2.73 -2.39 -10.49
C VAL A 170 1.94 -3.70 -10.39
N MET A 171 1.30 -3.98 -9.26
CA MET A 171 0.59 -5.26 -9.06
C MET A 171 -0.63 -5.44 -9.97
N ASN A 172 -1.38 -4.36 -10.25
CA ASN A 172 -2.48 -4.37 -11.20
C ASN A 172 -1.97 -4.64 -12.62
N THR A 173 -0.90 -3.95 -13.04
CA THR A 173 -0.28 -4.16 -14.36
C THR A 173 0.27 -5.57 -14.52
N THR A 174 0.88 -6.14 -13.48
CA THR A 174 1.43 -7.50 -13.56
C THR A 174 0.44 -8.60 -13.20
N ARG A 175 -0.79 -8.24 -12.79
CA ARG A 175 -1.83 -9.17 -12.33
C ARG A 175 -1.34 -10.06 -11.18
N ARG A 176 -0.57 -9.47 -10.26
CA ARG A 176 -0.03 -10.18 -9.10
C ARG A 176 -1.18 -10.77 -8.31
N SER A 177 -1.15 -12.08 -8.13
CA SER A 177 -2.17 -12.80 -7.37
C SER A 177 -1.82 -12.86 -5.87
N LEU A 178 -2.85 -13.02 -5.06
CA LEU A 178 -2.68 -13.39 -3.66
C LEU A 178 -1.99 -14.75 -3.52
N PRO A 179 -1.43 -15.06 -2.34
CA PRO A 179 -1.08 -16.45 -2.01
C PRO A 179 -2.29 -17.38 -2.20
N ASP A 180 -2.02 -18.64 -2.56
CA ASP A 180 -3.07 -19.63 -2.80
C ASP A 180 -4.02 -19.73 -1.59
N ASN A 181 -5.33 -19.77 -1.89
CA ASN A 181 -6.44 -19.84 -0.92
C ASN A 181 -6.66 -18.60 -0.03
N ALA A 182 -5.93 -17.50 -0.22
CA ALA A 182 -6.21 -16.28 0.52
C ALA A 182 -7.47 -15.58 -0.02
N ALA A 183 -8.38 -15.20 0.89
CA ALA A 183 -9.52 -14.36 0.57
C ALA A 183 -9.04 -12.95 0.23
N PRO A 184 -9.55 -12.33 -0.85
CA PRO A 184 -9.03 -11.05 -1.33
C PRO A 184 -9.45 -9.85 -0.49
N GLY A 185 -10.52 -9.97 0.31
CA GLY A 185 -11.05 -8.90 1.15
C GLY A 185 -11.72 -7.75 0.37
N ILE A 186 -11.24 -7.45 -0.83
CA ILE A 186 -11.84 -6.53 -1.81
C ILE A 186 -11.81 -7.15 -3.21
N ALA A 187 -12.71 -6.69 -4.10
CA ALA A 187 -12.69 -7.11 -5.48
C ALA A 187 -11.46 -6.54 -6.21
N PRO A 188 -10.76 -7.33 -7.05
CA PRO A 188 -9.67 -6.81 -7.87
C PRO A 188 -10.18 -5.91 -8.99
N PHE A 189 -9.29 -5.07 -9.54
CA PHE A 189 -9.59 -4.31 -10.75
C PHE A 189 -9.97 -5.26 -11.91
N PRO A 190 -10.97 -4.91 -12.76
CA PRO A 190 -11.30 -5.71 -13.95
C PRO A 190 -10.06 -5.89 -14.86
N GLN A 191 -9.79 -7.12 -15.29
CA GLN A 191 -8.57 -7.49 -16.03
C GLN A 191 -8.82 -7.91 -17.47
#